data_AF-A0A1L7XY51-F1
#
_entry.id   AF-A0A1L7XY51-F1
#
_cell.length_a   1.000
_cell.length_b   1.000
_cell.length_c   1.000
_cell.angle_alpha   90.00
_cell.angle_beta   90.00
_cell.angle_gamma   90.00
#
_symmetry.space_group_name_H-M   'P 1'
#
loop_
_entity.id
_entity.type
_entity.pdbx_description
1 polymer ?
#
loop_
_entity_poly.entity_id
_entity_poly.type
_entity_poly.pdbx_seq_one_letter_code
_entity_poly.pdbx_strand_id
1 'polypeptide(L)'
;MAQIVPSKMILLRFWFITTLVAPVIFYADRAAGQELPPACSVNCPLTTLDRAGCQLTDIRNCLCTDDNLQYELSPCVFVACDQAEQIVVSEIIRNQLCKGVAHKSRSTEIVRAEIILAAFTFPMIALRLISRVWVAQRVWWDDWMVLLAAMFIVPMTTIPIYTANQGLGKHIWNVPAQNTKQLLLAGLGDAVISTDVYTTAVLIFGRVAYGRMHTAGGY
;
A
#
# COMPACT_ATOMS: atom_id res chain seq x y z
N MET A 1 -40.37 -19.48 3.04
CA MET A 1 -40.39 -18.03 3.36
C MET A 1 -38.95 -17.52 3.29
N ALA A 2 -38.52 -17.05 2.12
CA ALA A 2 -37.17 -16.53 1.91
C ALA A 2 -37.11 -15.08 2.42
N GLN A 3 -36.23 -14.79 3.37
CA GLN A 3 -35.99 -13.42 3.80
C GLN A 3 -35.22 -12.69 2.70
N ILE A 4 -35.94 -11.87 1.95
CA ILE A 4 -35.40 -10.91 0.99
C ILE A 4 -34.63 -9.86 1.79
N VAL A 5 -33.30 -9.95 1.78
CA VAL A 5 -32.45 -8.88 2.33
C VAL A 5 -32.78 -7.59 1.55
N PRO A 6 -33.25 -6.52 2.22
CA PRO A 6 -33.80 -5.36 1.52
C PRO A 6 -32.72 -4.65 0.70
N SER A 7 -33.02 -4.39 -0.58
CA SER A 7 -32.19 -3.65 -1.56
C SER A 7 -31.54 -2.37 -1.00
N LYS A 8 -32.21 -1.70 -0.05
CA LYS A 8 -31.72 -0.51 0.65
C LYS A 8 -30.44 -0.74 1.44
N MET A 9 -30.21 -1.94 1.99
CA MET A 9 -29.00 -2.26 2.77
C MET A 9 -27.76 -2.49 1.89
N ILE A 10 -27.95 -2.92 0.65
CA ILE A 10 -26.87 -3.10 -0.33
C ILE A 10 -26.44 -1.73 -0.86
N LEU A 11 -27.40 -0.87 -1.20
CA LEU A 11 -27.13 0.51 -1.61
C LEU A 11 -26.46 1.33 -0.50
N LEU A 12 -26.86 1.15 0.78
CA LEU A 12 -26.22 1.83 1.92
C LEU A 12 -24.75 1.43 2.10
N ARG A 13 -24.41 0.17 1.82
CA ARG A 13 -23.03 -0.35 1.91
C ARG A 13 -22.15 0.15 0.75
N PHE A 14 -22.69 0.23 -0.46
CA PHE A 14 -22.00 0.87 -1.58
C PHE A 14 -21.78 2.38 -1.32
N TRP A 15 -22.77 3.07 -0.74
CA TRP A 15 -22.68 4.50 -0.45
C TRP A 15 -21.63 4.82 0.63
N PHE A 16 -21.54 4.02 1.69
CA PHE A 16 -20.55 4.20 2.77
C PHE A 16 -19.09 3.98 2.35
N ILE A 17 -18.86 3.18 1.29
CA ILE A 17 -17.52 2.87 0.78
C ILE A 17 -17.10 3.92 -0.27
N THR A 18 -18.04 4.43 -1.07
CA THR A 18 -17.77 5.47 -2.08
C THR A 18 -17.54 6.87 -1.52
N THR A 19 -18.02 7.21 -0.33
CA THR A 19 -17.88 8.55 0.27
C THR A 19 -16.51 8.80 0.92
N LEU A 20 -15.61 7.82 0.96
CA LEU A 20 -14.21 8.00 1.36
C LEU A 20 -13.27 8.34 0.18
N VAL A 21 -13.81 8.57 -1.03
CA VAL A 21 -13.02 8.80 -2.26
C VAL A 21 -12.70 10.28 -2.54
N ALA A 22 -12.98 11.22 -1.63
CA ALA A 22 -12.46 12.59 -1.73
C ALA A 22 -12.12 13.13 -0.34
N PRO A 23 -10.84 13.43 0.03
CA PRO A 23 -9.73 13.89 -0.82
C PRO A 23 -8.38 13.18 -0.54
N VAL A 24 -7.76 12.54 -1.55
CA VAL A 24 -6.36 12.05 -1.43
C VAL A 24 -5.40 12.74 -2.41
N ILE A 25 -5.87 13.78 -3.10
CA ILE A 25 -5.04 14.53 -4.05
C ILE A 25 -4.30 15.67 -3.31
N PHE A 26 -3.00 15.42 -3.13
CA PHE A 26 -1.87 16.35 -3.01
C PHE A 26 -1.86 17.34 -1.83
N TYR A 27 -1.07 16.98 -0.81
CA TYR A 27 -0.30 17.97 -0.05
C TYR A 27 1.17 17.54 -0.04
N ALA A 28 1.98 18.25 -0.82
CA ALA A 28 3.42 18.17 -0.74
C ALA A 28 3.88 19.34 0.15
N ASP A 29 4.42 19.02 1.32
CA ASP A 29 5.11 20.01 2.14
C ASP A 29 6.62 19.86 1.98
N ARG A 30 7.33 20.97 1.79
CA ARG A 30 8.80 20.98 1.64
C ARG A 30 9.41 21.36 2.98
N ALA A 31 10.05 20.41 3.66
CA ALA A 31 10.95 20.73 4.75
C ALA A 31 12.30 21.20 4.18
N ALA A 32 12.76 22.37 4.61
CA ALA A 32 14.09 22.89 4.33
C ALA A 32 15.11 22.20 5.26
N GLY A 33 16.26 21.80 4.70
CA GLY A 33 17.31 21.10 5.43
C GLY A 33 18.02 22.00 6.45
N GLN A 34 18.10 21.55 7.70
CA GLN A 34 19.02 22.05 8.72
C GLN A 34 20.13 21.00 8.93
N GLU A 35 21.37 21.45 9.11
CA GLU A 35 22.52 20.56 9.30
C GLU A 35 22.66 19.98 10.72
N LEU A 36 21.80 20.40 11.66
CA LEU A 36 21.85 19.99 13.07
C LEU A 36 20.62 19.11 13.42
N PRO A 37 20.80 17.97 14.12
CA PRO A 37 19.67 17.16 14.54
C PRO A 37 18.75 17.95 15.49
N PRO A 38 17.42 17.89 15.30
CA PRO A 38 16.47 18.58 16.16
C PRO A 38 16.51 18.01 17.57
N ALA A 39 16.31 18.87 18.58
CA ALA A 39 16.42 18.53 19.99
C ALA A 39 15.52 17.36 20.41
N CYS A 40 14.36 17.21 19.77
CA CYS A 40 13.40 16.13 19.99
C CYS A 40 14.01 14.72 19.78
N SER A 41 15.00 14.60 18.89
CA SER A 41 15.55 13.32 18.44
C SER A 41 16.77 12.85 19.22
N VAL A 42 17.38 13.73 20.04
CA VAL A 42 18.69 13.48 20.68
C VAL A 42 18.62 12.36 21.72
N ASN A 43 17.48 12.22 22.41
CA ASN A 43 17.31 11.20 23.47
C ASN A 43 16.92 9.82 22.92
N CYS A 44 16.45 9.74 21.67
CA CYS A 44 16.02 8.49 21.06
C CYS A 44 17.16 7.46 20.86
N PRO A 45 18.33 7.82 20.30
CA PRO A 45 19.44 6.88 20.19
C PRO A 45 19.99 6.50 21.57
N LEU A 46 20.02 7.40 22.55
CA LEU A 46 20.57 7.09 23.87
C LEU A 46 19.83 5.94 24.57
N THR A 47 18.50 5.95 24.54
CA THR A 47 17.68 4.91 25.17
C THR A 47 17.78 3.55 24.47
N THR A 48 17.91 3.56 23.15
CA THR A 48 17.96 2.33 22.33
C THR A 48 19.37 1.71 22.34
N LEU A 49 20.41 2.55 22.27
CA LEU A 49 21.80 2.10 22.26
C LEU A 49 22.27 1.57 23.62
N ASP A 50 21.80 2.17 24.73
CA ASP A 50 22.11 1.69 26.08
C ASP A 50 21.57 0.26 26.29
N ARG A 51 20.33 0.01 25.82
CA ARG A 51 19.73 -1.34 25.84
C ARG A 51 20.47 -2.33 24.92
N ALA A 52 21.03 -1.85 23.81
CA ALA A 52 21.77 -2.66 22.83
C ALA A 52 23.22 -2.96 23.24
N GLY A 53 23.76 -2.26 24.25
CA GLY A 53 25.17 -2.32 24.59
C GLY A 53 26.11 -1.71 23.53
N CYS A 54 25.60 -0.81 22.68
CA CYS A 54 26.41 -0.14 21.66
C CYS A 54 27.34 0.90 22.30
N GLN A 55 28.64 0.87 21.96
CA GLN A 55 29.56 1.95 22.36
C GLN A 55 29.33 3.19 21.50
N LEU A 56 29.33 4.39 22.12
CA LEU A 56 29.12 5.66 21.39
C LEU A 56 30.18 5.93 20.31
N THR A 57 31.38 5.37 20.49
CA THR A 57 32.50 5.47 19.54
C THR A 57 32.26 4.69 18.25
N ASP A 58 31.41 3.66 18.28
CA ASP A 58 31.09 2.81 17.13
C ASP A 58 29.60 2.83 16.76
N ILE A 59 28.94 3.95 17.08
CA ILE A 59 27.52 4.19 16.82
C ILE A 59 27.12 3.89 15.38
N ARG A 60 27.99 4.24 14.43
CA ARG A 60 27.71 4.05 13.01
C ARG A 60 27.58 2.59 12.65
N ASN A 61 28.51 1.73 13.08
CA ASN A 61 28.43 0.32 12.72
C ASN A 61 27.33 -0.36 13.54
N CYS A 62 27.20 -0.04 14.83
CA CYS A 62 26.19 -0.67 15.69
C CYS A 62 24.76 -0.34 15.25
N LEU A 63 24.44 0.93 15.02
CA LEU A 63 23.10 1.35 14.62
C LEU A 63 22.80 0.98 13.18
N CYS A 64 23.69 1.31 12.24
CA CYS A 64 23.35 1.22 10.80
C CYS A 64 23.40 -0.21 10.24
N THR A 65 24.08 -1.15 10.92
CA THR A 65 24.10 -2.56 10.47
C THR A 65 22.99 -3.41 11.08
N ASP A 66 22.42 -2.96 12.21
CA ASP A 66 21.34 -3.66 12.90
C ASP A 66 19.98 -3.01 12.56
N ASP A 67 19.22 -3.71 11.71
CA ASP A 67 17.87 -3.27 11.31
C ASP A 67 16.87 -3.32 12.49
N ASN A 68 17.06 -4.19 13.49
CA ASN A 68 16.21 -4.23 14.69
C ASN A 68 16.41 -2.99 15.55
N LEU A 69 17.66 -2.57 15.74
CA LEU A 69 17.97 -1.39 16.53
C LEU A 69 17.42 -0.12 15.91
N GLN A 70 17.54 -0.03 14.59
CA GLN A 70 16.93 1.02 13.80
C GLN A 70 15.39 0.99 13.85
N TYR A 71 14.78 -0.19 13.91
CA TYR A 71 13.33 -0.33 14.07
C TYR A 71 12.87 0.13 15.47
N GLU A 72 13.59 -0.22 16.54
CA GLU A 72 13.27 0.23 17.91
C GLU A 72 13.46 1.74 18.09
N LEU A 73 14.41 2.34 17.37
CA LEU A 73 14.65 3.79 17.38
C LEU A 73 13.52 4.59 16.73
N SER A 74 12.90 4.02 15.69
CA SER A 74 11.95 4.74 14.84
C SER A 74 10.72 5.26 15.61
N PRO A 75 10.01 4.46 16.43
CA PRO A 75 8.86 4.92 17.22
C PRO A 75 9.17 6.11 18.12
N CYS A 76 10.35 6.16 18.73
CA CYS A 76 10.74 7.29 19.58
C CYS A 76 10.76 8.60 18.78
N VAL A 77 11.38 8.59 17.60
CA VAL A 77 11.45 9.78 16.74
C VAL A 77 10.06 10.18 16.24
N PHE A 78 9.20 9.20 15.91
CA PHE A 78 7.81 9.48 15.49
C PHE A 78 6.94 10.10 16.58
N VAL A 79 7.19 9.75 17.84
CA VAL A 79 6.42 10.28 18.98
C VAL A 79 7.00 11.59 19.50
N ALA A 80 8.33 11.73 19.50
CA ALA A 80 9.01 12.87 20.09
C ALA A 80 9.10 14.10 19.16
N CYS A 81 9.14 13.90 17.85
CA CYS A 81 9.41 14.95 16.86
C CYS A 81 8.20 15.25 15.96
N ASP A 82 8.08 16.51 15.53
CA ASP A 82 7.11 16.90 14.50
C ASP A 82 7.51 16.38 13.12
N GLN A 83 6.56 16.35 12.17
CA GLN A 83 6.82 15.79 10.83
C GLN A 83 8.00 16.46 10.11
N ALA A 84 8.13 17.79 10.22
CA ALA A 84 9.25 18.53 9.63
C ALA A 84 10.60 18.12 10.24
N GLU A 85 10.63 17.86 11.55
CA GLU A 85 11.82 17.42 12.28
C GLU A 85 12.15 15.96 11.96
N GLN A 86 11.14 15.08 11.86
CA GLN A 86 11.32 13.69 11.46
C GLN A 86 12.02 13.56 10.10
N ILE A 87 11.71 14.47 9.16
CA ILE A 87 12.39 14.56 7.88
C ILE A 87 13.87 14.85 8.07
N VAL A 88 14.20 15.90 8.82
CA VAL A 88 15.60 16.31 9.06
C VAL A 88 16.36 15.17 9.73
N VAL A 89 15.76 14.48 10.71
CA VAL A 89 16.36 13.32 11.39
C VAL A 89 16.63 12.18 10.40
N SER A 90 15.66 11.83 9.56
CA SER A 90 15.83 10.78 8.55
C SER A 90 16.94 11.11 7.55
N GLU A 91 17.06 12.38 7.17
CA GLU A 91 18.08 12.84 6.24
C GLU A 91 19.47 12.81 6.87
N ILE A 92 19.61 13.25 8.12
CA ILE A 92 20.88 13.19 8.87
C ILE A 92 21.31 11.74 9.06
N ILE A 93 20.42 10.86 9.50
CA ILE A 93 20.74 9.44 9.70
C ILE A 93 21.18 8.81 8.38
N ARG A 94 20.48 9.09 7.27
CA ARG A 94 20.83 8.53 5.96
C ARG A 94 22.12 9.10 5.36
N ASN A 95 22.25 10.43 5.34
CA ASN A 95 23.31 11.12 4.58
C ASN A 95 24.56 11.40 5.38
N GLN A 96 24.47 11.48 6.71
CA GLN A 96 25.60 11.79 7.59
C GLN A 96 26.03 10.54 8.38
N LEU A 97 25.10 9.86 9.05
CA LEU A 97 25.44 8.79 10.00
C LEU A 97 25.66 7.43 9.31
N CYS A 98 24.68 6.99 8.53
CA CYS A 98 24.64 5.68 7.87
C CYS A 98 25.03 5.74 6.39
N LYS A 99 25.72 6.79 5.96
CA LYS A 99 26.12 6.98 4.56
C LYS A 99 26.93 5.77 4.08
N GLY A 100 26.50 5.16 2.98
CA GLY A 100 27.20 4.03 2.34
C GLY A 100 26.93 2.66 2.97
N VAL A 101 26.07 2.56 3.98
CA VAL A 101 25.59 1.27 4.50
C VAL A 101 24.42 0.79 3.64
N ALA A 102 24.55 -0.39 3.05
CA ALA A 102 23.51 -0.96 2.22
C ALA A 102 22.48 -1.70 3.09
N HIS A 103 21.25 -1.20 3.14
CA HIS A 103 20.14 -1.91 3.78
C HIS A 103 19.40 -2.80 2.78
N LYS A 104 18.90 -3.94 3.23
CA LYS A 104 18.11 -4.84 2.39
C LYS A 104 16.79 -4.17 2.01
N SER A 105 16.61 -3.87 0.73
CA SER A 105 15.33 -3.39 0.20
C SER A 105 14.60 -4.50 -0.54
N ARG A 106 13.30 -4.61 -0.29
CA ARG A 106 12.34 -5.46 -1.01
C ARG A 106 11.50 -4.70 -2.03
N SER A 107 11.73 -3.39 -2.19
CA SER A 107 11.02 -2.55 -3.15
C SER A 107 11.07 -3.11 -4.58
N THR A 108 12.26 -3.54 -5.03
CA THR A 108 12.45 -4.15 -6.36
C THR A 108 11.75 -5.49 -6.51
N GLU A 109 11.66 -6.28 -5.43
CA GLU A 109 10.93 -7.56 -5.41
C GLU A 109 9.43 -7.32 -5.61
N ILE A 110 8.87 -6.34 -4.89
CA ILE A 110 7.46 -5.93 -4.99
C ILE A 110 7.16 -5.45 -6.42
N VAL A 111 7.95 -4.51 -6.95
CA VAL A 111 7.74 -3.98 -8.31
C VAL A 111 7.83 -5.08 -9.37
N ARG A 112 8.80 -5.99 -9.23
CA ARG A 112 8.95 -7.10 -10.18
C ARG A 112 7.73 -8.03 -10.14
N ALA A 113 7.23 -8.37 -8.95
CA ALA A 113 6.06 -9.23 -8.81
C ALA A 113 4.81 -8.59 -9.44
N GLU A 114 4.57 -7.30 -9.18
CA GLU A 114 3.44 -6.56 -9.74
C GLU A 114 3.49 -6.46 -11.27
N ILE A 115 4.67 -6.17 -11.84
CA ILE A 115 4.83 -6.10 -13.30
C ILE A 115 4.55 -7.45 -13.94
N ILE A 116 5.08 -8.55 -13.37
CA ILE A 116 4.84 -9.90 -13.89
C ILE A 116 3.34 -10.22 -13.85
N LEU A 117 2.68 -9.96 -12.72
CA LEU A 117 1.25 -10.23 -12.57
C LEU A 117 0.41 -9.41 -13.56
N ALA A 118 0.71 -8.12 -13.72
CA ALA A 118 0.06 -7.25 -14.70
C ALA A 118 0.26 -7.75 -16.14
N ALA A 119 1.50 -8.15 -16.48
CA ALA A 119 1.85 -8.62 -17.82
C ALA A 119 1.09 -9.90 -18.24
N PHE A 120 0.66 -10.74 -17.30
CA PHE A 120 -0.20 -11.89 -17.60
C PHE A 120 -1.69 -11.55 -17.53
N THR A 121 -2.09 -10.73 -16.56
CA THR A 121 -3.51 -10.47 -16.28
C THR A 121 -4.18 -9.63 -17.38
N PHE A 122 -3.54 -8.53 -17.82
CA PHE A 122 -4.13 -7.66 -18.84
C PHE A 122 -4.31 -8.34 -20.20
N PRO A 123 -3.32 -9.10 -20.74
CA PRO A 123 -3.52 -9.84 -21.98
C PRO A 123 -4.62 -10.90 -21.88
N MET A 124 -4.72 -11.61 -20.75
CA MET A 124 -5.79 -12.60 -20.55
C MET A 124 -7.18 -11.95 -20.59
N ILE A 125 -7.34 -10.80 -19.92
CA ILE A 125 -8.59 -10.02 -19.96
C ILE A 125 -8.88 -9.54 -21.39
N ALA A 126 -7.89 -8.99 -22.08
CA ALA A 126 -8.04 -8.53 -23.45
C ALA A 126 -8.43 -9.67 -24.41
N LEU A 127 -7.77 -10.83 -24.29
CA LEU A 127 -8.06 -12.00 -25.12
C LEU A 127 -9.50 -12.49 -24.90
N ARG A 128 -9.98 -12.49 -23.65
CA ARG A 128 -11.37 -12.83 -23.31
C ARG A 128 -12.37 -11.89 -23.99
N LEU A 129 -12.12 -10.58 -23.90
CA LEU A 129 -13.00 -9.57 -24.50
C LEU A 129 -13.00 -9.67 -26.03
N ILE A 130 -11.83 -9.85 -26.65
CA ILE A 130 -11.72 -10.05 -28.10
C ILE A 130 -12.50 -11.30 -28.53
N SER A 131 -12.33 -12.42 -27.83
CA SER A 131 -13.06 -13.66 -28.13
C SER A 131 -14.58 -13.46 -28.07
N ARG A 132 -15.08 -12.74 -27.07
CA ARG A 132 -16.52 -12.53 -26.86
C ARG A 132 -17.14 -11.55 -27.84
N VAL A 133 -16.44 -10.45 -28.13
CA VAL A 133 -16.92 -9.38 -29.02
C VAL A 133 -16.78 -9.77 -30.49
N TRP A 134 -15.64 -10.32 -30.89
CA TRP A 134 -15.32 -10.57 -32.29
C TRP A 134 -15.67 -11.98 -32.76
N VAL A 135 -15.45 -13.01 -31.94
CA VAL A 135 -15.68 -14.40 -32.34
C VAL A 135 -17.10 -14.84 -32.01
N ALA A 136 -17.54 -14.66 -30.76
CA ALA A 136 -18.86 -15.11 -30.32
C ALA A 136 -19.99 -14.14 -30.68
N GLN A 137 -19.67 -12.86 -30.95
CA GLN A 137 -20.61 -11.75 -31.16
C GLN A 137 -21.75 -11.69 -30.12
N ARG A 138 -21.47 -12.14 -28.89
CA ARG A 138 -22.43 -12.19 -27.79
C ARG A 138 -21.72 -11.81 -26.50
N VAL A 139 -22.15 -10.69 -25.95
CA VAL A 139 -21.65 -10.16 -24.69
C VAL A 139 -22.63 -10.54 -23.59
N TRP A 140 -22.11 -11.15 -22.52
CA TRP A 140 -22.89 -11.57 -21.38
C TRP A 140 -22.61 -10.66 -20.18
N TRP A 141 -23.47 -10.75 -19.16
CA TRP A 141 -23.26 -10.06 -17.87
C TRP A 141 -21.88 -10.35 -17.25
N ASP A 142 -21.35 -11.54 -17.50
CA ASP A 142 -20.01 -11.95 -17.10
C ASP A 142 -18.88 -11.11 -17.72
N ASP A 143 -19.04 -10.65 -18.97
CA ASP A 143 -18.04 -9.82 -19.65
C ASP A 143 -18.04 -8.38 -19.11
N TRP A 144 -19.22 -7.84 -18.78
CA TRP A 144 -19.34 -6.54 -18.09
C TRP A 144 -18.70 -6.55 -16.71
N MET A 145 -18.81 -7.67 -15.98
CA MET A 145 -18.13 -7.84 -14.70
C MET A 145 -16.61 -7.89 -14.85
N VAL A 146 -16.10 -8.53 -15.91
CA VAL A 146 -14.66 -8.55 -16.20
C VAL A 146 -14.13 -7.14 -16.49
N LEU A 147 -14.88 -6.32 -17.22
CA LEU A 147 -14.52 -4.91 -17.44
C LEU A 147 -14.52 -4.11 -16.13
N LEU A 148 -15.53 -4.31 -15.28
CA LEU A 148 -15.58 -3.69 -13.96
C LEU A 148 -14.39 -4.12 -13.09
N ALA A 149 -14.06 -5.41 -13.07
CA ALA A 149 -12.91 -5.93 -12.33
C ALA A 149 -11.59 -5.37 -12.85
N ALA A 150 -11.43 -5.26 -14.18
CA ALA A 150 -10.26 -4.66 -14.80
C ALA A 150 -10.06 -3.20 -14.36
N MET A 151 -11.14 -2.43 -14.19
CA MET A 151 -11.09 -1.06 -13.69
C MET A 151 -10.48 -0.96 -12.29
N PHE A 152 -10.76 -1.92 -11.40
CA PHE A 152 -10.20 -1.94 -10.04
C PHE A 152 -8.80 -2.53 -9.95
N ILE A 153 -8.41 -3.44 -10.86
CA ILE A 153 -7.05 -4.02 -10.91
C ILE A 153 -6.01 -2.96 -11.32
N VAL A 154 -6.39 -1.97 -12.12
CA VAL A 154 -5.48 -0.88 -12.54
C VAL A 154 -4.92 -0.07 -11.35
N PRO A 155 -5.72 0.53 -10.46
CA PRO A 155 -5.17 1.23 -9.29
C PRO A 155 -4.43 0.25 -8.36
N MET A 156 -4.95 -0.97 -8.18
CA MET A 156 -4.32 -1.99 -7.32
C MET A 156 -2.92 -2.39 -7.78
N THR A 157 -2.59 -2.29 -9.07
CA THR A 157 -1.23 -2.55 -9.58
C THR A 157 -0.36 -1.30 -9.64
N THR A 158 -0.94 -0.13 -9.91
CA THR A 158 -0.18 1.11 -10.07
C THR A 158 0.22 1.76 -8.74
N ILE A 159 -0.61 1.66 -7.69
CA ILE A 159 -0.30 2.26 -6.39
C ILE A 159 0.87 1.53 -5.69
N PRO A 160 0.96 0.18 -5.65
CA PRO A 160 2.15 -0.51 -5.11
C PRO A 160 3.42 -0.18 -5.86
N ILE A 161 3.37 -0.04 -7.19
CA ILE A 161 4.52 0.34 -8.01
C ILE A 161 4.94 1.79 -7.69
N TYR A 162 3.98 2.70 -7.59
CA TYR A 162 4.25 4.10 -7.25
C TYR A 162 4.85 4.21 -5.84
N THR A 163 4.23 3.59 -4.86
CA THR A 163 4.69 3.62 -3.46
C THR A 163 6.05 2.93 -3.31
N ALA A 164 6.32 1.84 -4.03
CA ALA A 164 7.64 1.21 -4.04
C ALA A 164 8.74 2.17 -4.50
N ASN A 165 8.47 2.98 -5.54
CA ASN A 165 9.39 4.02 -5.98
C ASN A 165 9.57 5.14 -4.93
N GLN A 166 8.52 5.47 -4.19
CA GLN A 166 8.56 6.47 -3.11
C GLN A 166 9.24 5.98 -1.82
N GLY A 167 9.47 4.67 -1.68
CA GLY A 167 10.19 4.08 -0.55
C GLY A 167 9.54 2.84 0.07
N LEU A 168 8.39 2.38 -0.42
CA LEU A 168 7.77 1.16 0.08
C LEU A 168 8.69 -0.04 -0.16
N GLY A 169 8.91 -0.83 0.89
CA GLY A 169 9.86 -1.94 0.87
C GLY A 169 11.34 -1.52 1.01
N LYS A 170 11.64 -0.23 1.21
CA LYS A 170 12.96 0.20 1.72
C LYS A 170 12.95 0.22 3.24
N HIS A 171 14.14 0.16 3.82
CA HIS A 171 14.31 0.37 5.25
C HIS A 171 13.77 1.77 5.62
N ILE A 172 13.15 1.92 6.80
CA ILE A 172 12.41 3.15 7.18
C ILE A 172 13.30 4.41 7.16
N TRP A 173 14.58 4.27 7.48
CA TRP A 173 15.58 5.35 7.41
C TRP A 173 16.02 5.72 5.99
N ASN A 174 15.69 4.90 4.99
CA ASN A 174 15.93 5.17 3.57
C ASN A 174 14.69 5.73 2.87
N VAL A 175 13.57 5.90 3.58
CA VAL A 175 12.37 6.55 3.08
C VAL A 175 12.42 8.01 3.49
N PRO A 176 12.32 8.98 2.55
CA PRO A 176 12.23 10.39 2.91
C PRO A 176 10.95 10.61 3.72
N ALA A 177 11.05 11.20 4.92
CA ALA A 177 9.89 11.26 5.82
C ALA A 177 8.72 12.14 5.29
N GLN A 178 8.98 12.98 4.26
CA GLN A 178 7.93 13.65 3.49
C GLN A 178 6.95 12.63 2.88
N ASN A 179 7.49 11.52 2.39
CA ASN A 179 6.73 10.50 1.68
C ASN A 179 6.06 9.50 2.63
N THR A 180 6.43 9.43 3.91
CA THR A 180 5.88 8.43 4.86
C THR A 180 4.37 8.56 5.01
N LYS A 181 3.83 9.78 5.15
CA LYS A 181 2.37 10.00 5.18
C LYS A 181 1.71 9.58 3.88
N GLN A 182 2.32 9.91 2.74
CA GLN A 182 1.80 9.52 1.43
C GLN A 182 1.81 8.00 1.25
N LEU A 183 2.84 7.31 1.73
CA LEU A 183 2.97 5.86 1.72
C LEU A 183 1.87 5.19 2.56
N LEU A 184 1.64 5.70 3.77
CA LEU A 184 0.60 5.18 4.67
C LEU A 184 -0.79 5.36 4.08
N LEU A 185 -1.10 6.56 3.57
CA LEU A 185 -2.39 6.84 2.94
C LEU A 185 -2.60 6.01 1.67
N ALA A 186 -1.57 5.86 0.84
CA ALA A 186 -1.63 5.02 -0.35
C ALA A 186 -1.83 3.54 0.01
N GLY A 187 -1.13 3.03 1.02
CA GLY A 187 -1.31 1.65 1.50
C GLY A 187 -2.69 1.39 2.11
N LEU A 188 -3.25 2.36 2.84
CA LEU A 188 -4.64 2.29 3.29
C LEU A 188 -5.62 2.28 2.10
N GLY A 189 -5.36 3.10 1.09
CA GLY A 189 -6.13 3.09 -0.16
C GLY A 189 -6.12 1.73 -0.85
N ASP A 190 -4.94 1.12 -0.99
CA ASP A 190 -4.78 -0.21 -1.57
C ASP A 190 -5.54 -1.29 -0.78
N ALA A 191 -5.48 -1.24 0.55
CA ALA A 191 -6.18 -2.19 1.40
C ALA A 191 -7.71 -2.08 1.25
N VAL A 192 -8.23 -0.87 1.12
CA VAL A 192 -9.66 -0.62 0.88
C VAL A 192 -10.07 -1.17 -0.49
N ILE A 193 -9.33 -0.81 -1.56
CA ILE A 193 -9.60 -1.30 -2.92
C ILE A 193 -9.59 -2.84 -2.96
N SER A 194 -8.58 -3.47 -2.34
CA SER A 194 -8.49 -4.93 -2.29
C SER A 194 -9.68 -5.57 -1.56
N THR A 195 -10.13 -4.96 -0.47
CA THR A 195 -11.27 -5.48 0.32
C THR A 195 -12.57 -5.36 -0.47
N ASP A 196 -12.75 -4.25 -1.18
CA ASP A 196 -13.92 -4.01 -2.03
C ASP A 196 -13.96 -4.97 -3.21
N VAL A 197 -12.84 -5.19 -3.88
CA VAL A 197 -12.71 -6.16 -4.98
C VAL A 197 -13.06 -7.57 -4.48
N TYR A 198 -12.50 -8.00 -3.34
CA TYR A 198 -12.79 -9.31 -2.79
C TYR A 198 -14.27 -9.46 -2.42
N THR A 199 -14.84 -8.45 -1.75
CA THR A 199 -16.24 -8.47 -1.31
C THR A 199 -17.21 -8.45 -2.49
N THR A 200 -16.96 -7.62 -3.50
CA THR A 200 -17.77 -7.57 -4.72
C THR A 200 -17.68 -8.88 -5.50
N ALA A 201 -16.48 -9.46 -5.65
CA ALA A 201 -16.32 -10.76 -6.28
C ALA A 201 -17.13 -11.84 -5.55
N VAL A 202 -16.98 -11.99 -4.24
CA VAL A 202 -17.70 -12.99 -3.44
C VAL A 202 -19.22 -12.81 -3.54
N LEU A 203 -19.72 -11.57 -3.44
CA LEU A 203 -21.16 -11.30 -3.52
C LEU A 203 -21.72 -11.62 -4.90
N ILE A 204 -21.01 -11.29 -5.97
CA ILE A 204 -21.51 -11.52 -7.32
C ILE A 204 -21.40 -13.01 -7.69
N PHE A 205 -20.27 -13.66 -7.42
CA PHE A 205 -20.14 -15.11 -7.64
C PHE A 205 -21.14 -15.90 -6.80
N GLY A 206 -21.38 -15.49 -5.54
CA GLY A 206 -22.40 -16.08 -4.68
C GLY A 206 -23.81 -15.96 -5.27
N ARG A 207 -24.19 -14.78 -5.79
CA ARG A 207 -25.50 -14.57 -6.43
C ARG A 207 -25.65 -15.32 -7.75
N VAL A 208 -24.61 -15.35 -8.57
CA VAL A 208 -24.63 -16.07 -9.85
C VAL A 208 -24.71 -17.59 -9.62
N ALA A 209 -23.94 -18.11 -8.68
CA ALA A 209 -23.99 -19.53 -8.30
C ALA A 209 -25.37 -19.90 -7.73
N TYR A 210 -25.89 -19.09 -6.80
CA TYR A 210 -27.22 -19.30 -6.23
C TYR A 210 -28.33 -19.26 -7.30
N GLY A 211 -28.28 -18.30 -8.21
CA GLY A 211 -29.25 -18.18 -9.31
C GLY A 211 -29.23 -19.38 -10.28
N ARG A 212 -28.04 -19.94 -10.56
CA ARG A 212 -27.91 -21.16 -11.38
C ARG A 212 -28.42 -22.42 -10.66
N MET A 213 -28.22 -22.54 -9.35
CA MET A 213 -28.75 -23.68 -8.58
C MET A 213 -30.29 -23.69 -8.53
N HIS A 214 -30.90 -22.52 -8.36
CA HIS A 214 -32.37 -22.40 -8.30
C HIS A 214 -33.04 -22.67 -9.66
N THR A 215 -32.36 -22.40 -10.77
CA THR A 215 -32.87 -22.73 -12.12
C THR A 215 -32.63 -24.19 -12.50
N ALA A 216 -31.61 -24.84 -11.93
CA ALA A 216 -31.33 -26.27 -12.17
C ALA A 216 -32.15 -27.22 -11.28
N GLY A 217 -32.61 -26.79 -10.10
CA GLY A 217 -33.40 -27.60 -9.16
C GLY A 217 -34.92 -27.44 -9.28
N GLY A 218 -35.41 -26.73 -10.30
CA GLY A 218 -36.84 -26.52 -10.56
C GLY A 218 -37.39 -27.47 -11.62
N TYR A 219 -37.32 -28.79 -11.35
CA TYR A 219 -38.18 -29.82 -11.93
C TYR A 219 -38.77 -30.63 -10.79
#